data_AF-A0A946W623-F1
#
_entry.id   AF-A0A946W623-F1
#
_cell.length_a   1.000
_cell.length_b   1.000
_cell.length_c   1.000
_cell.angle_alpha   90.00
_cell.angle_beta   90.00
_cell.angle_gamma   90.00
#
_symmetry.space_group_name_H-M   'P 1'
#
loop_
_entity.id
_entity.type
_entity.pdbx_description
1 polymer ?
#
loop_
_entity_poly.entity_id
_entity_poly.type
_entity_poly.pdbx_seq_one_letter_code
_entity_poly.pdbx_strand_id
1 'polypeptide(L)'
;MTEEEKTNIKLKLKEALSKEKEVSKIIIFGSFLKIKNPNDIDIAIFQDSKEVYFKLSLKYRKLTRQIANIIPLDIIPLKNNSKGMFMSEINLGETIYER
;
A
#
# COMPACT_ATOMS: atom_id res chain seq x y z
N MET A 1 4.26 -13.16 12.37
CA MET A 1 2.88 -12.83 11.99
C MET A 1 2.25 -14.05 11.34
N THR A 2 1.04 -14.43 11.74
CA THR A 2 0.29 -15.54 11.14
C THR A 2 -0.33 -15.11 9.80
N GLU A 3 -0.64 -16.06 8.93
CA GLU A 3 -1.29 -15.74 7.64
C GLU A 3 -2.67 -15.10 7.81
N GLU A 4 -3.37 -15.44 8.90
CA GLU A 4 -4.64 -14.81 9.27
C GLU A 4 -4.44 -13.33 9.66
N GLU A 5 -3.41 -13.02 10.46
CA GLU A 5 -3.05 -11.63 10.78
C GLU A 5 -2.70 -10.84 9.51
N LYS A 6 -1.92 -11.43 8.59
CA LYS A 6 -1.59 -10.81 7.31
C LYS A 6 -2.86 -10.51 6.51
N THR A 7 -3.76 -11.47 6.42
CA THR A 7 -5.03 -11.36 5.69
C THR A 7 -5.89 -10.25 6.27
N ASN A 8 -6.01 -10.18 7.60
CA ASN A 8 -6.75 -9.12 8.28
C ASN A 8 -6.15 -7.73 8.03
N ILE A 9 -4.83 -7.61 7.98
CA ILE A 9 -4.16 -6.34 7.63
C ILE A 9 -4.45 -5.94 6.18
N LYS A 10 -4.37 -6.88 5.23
CA LYS A 10 -4.70 -6.62 3.80
C LYS A 10 -6.13 -6.13 3.63
N LEU A 11 -7.09 -6.74 4.34
CA LEU A 11 -8.49 -6.32 4.32
C LEU A 11 -8.66 -4.90 4.87
N LYS A 12 -8.06 -4.59 6.02
CA LYS A 12 -8.09 -3.24 6.61
C LYS A 12 -7.45 -2.18 5.69
N LEU A 13 -6.33 -2.51 5.04
CA LEU A 13 -5.68 -1.63 4.06
C LEU A 13 -6.62 -1.35 2.88
N LYS A 14 -7.21 -2.40 2.29
CA LYS A 14 -8.19 -2.26 1.21
C LYS A 14 -9.35 -1.37 1.63
N GLU A 15 -9.96 -1.61 2.78
CA GLU A 15 -11.10 -0.83 3.27
C GLU A 15 -10.76 0.63 3.55
N ALA A 16 -9.57 0.91 4.07
CA ALA A 16 -9.14 2.27 4.41
C ALA A 16 -8.85 3.10 3.16
N LEU A 17 -8.24 2.51 2.14
CA LEU A 17 -7.71 3.24 0.98
C LEU A 17 -8.64 3.22 -0.24
N SER A 18 -9.40 2.14 -0.47
CA SER A 18 -10.27 2.01 -1.66
C SER A 18 -11.44 3.00 -1.71
N LYS A 19 -11.76 3.65 -0.58
CA LYS A 19 -12.78 4.69 -0.47
C LYS A 19 -12.36 6.01 -1.14
N GLU A 20 -11.05 6.21 -1.29
CA GLU A 20 -10.51 7.41 -1.92
C GLU A 20 -10.72 7.33 -3.43
N LYS A 21 -11.27 8.40 -4.01
CA LYS A 21 -11.69 8.41 -5.41
C LYS A 21 -10.51 8.29 -6.35
N GLU A 22 -9.38 8.88 -5.97
CA GLU A 22 -8.18 8.89 -6.78
C GLU A 22 -7.45 7.56 -6.81
N VAL A 23 -7.74 6.63 -5.89
CA VAL A 23 -7.03 5.36 -5.78
C VAL A 23 -7.57 4.41 -6.84
N SER A 24 -6.72 4.03 -7.78
CA SER A 24 -7.03 3.08 -8.86
C SER A 24 -6.55 1.67 -8.55
N LYS A 25 -5.41 1.53 -7.86
CA LYS A 25 -4.83 0.22 -7.54
C LYS A 25 -4.00 0.28 -6.26
N ILE A 26 -4.04 -0.79 -5.47
CA ILE A 26 -3.22 -0.95 -4.27
C ILE A 26 -2.48 -2.27 -4.38
N ILE A 27 -1.15 -2.19 -4.29
CA ILE A 27 -0.26 -3.34 -4.35
C ILE A 27 0.59 -3.36 -3.09
N ILE A 28 0.62 -4.51 -2.42
CA ILE A 28 1.58 -4.79 -1.35
C ILE A 28 2.76 -5.52 -1.97
N PHE A 29 3.97 -5.15 -1.61
CA PHE A 29 5.17 -5.81 -2.12
C PHE A 29 6.21 -5.94 -1.01
N GLY A 30 7.44 -6.32 -1.37
CA GLY A 30 8.55 -6.42 -0.44
C GLY A 30 8.47 -7.61 0.52
N SER A 31 9.02 -7.42 1.72
CA SER A 31 9.27 -8.51 2.67
C SER A 31 7.99 -9.11 3.25
N PHE A 32 6.93 -8.30 3.40
CA PHE A 32 5.64 -8.69 3.97
C PHE A 32 5.05 -9.96 3.34
N LEU A 33 5.21 -10.13 2.03
CA LEU A 33 4.69 -11.28 1.29
C LEU A 33 5.57 -12.54 1.44
N LYS A 34 6.86 -12.39 1.69
CA LYS A 34 7.85 -13.48 1.57
C LYS A 34 8.27 -14.07 2.90
N ILE A 35 8.28 -13.27 3.98
CA ILE A 35 8.80 -13.70 5.28
C ILE A 35 7.71 -13.75 6.35
N LYS A 36 7.90 -14.63 7.34
CA LYS A 36 6.92 -14.87 8.43
C LYS A 36 6.79 -13.67 9.39
N ASN A 37 7.90 -12.98 9.65
CA ASN A 37 7.97 -11.84 10.55
C ASN A 37 8.57 -10.63 9.81
N PRO A 38 7.78 -9.93 8.98
CA PRO A 38 8.24 -8.71 8.32
C PRO A 38 8.38 -7.55 9.31
N ASN A 39 9.29 -6.64 9.02
CA ASN A 39 9.51 -5.44 9.83
C ASN A 39 8.54 -4.31 9.48
N ASP A 40 8.07 -4.30 8.23
CA ASP A 40 7.25 -3.28 7.62
C ASP A 40 6.35 -3.84 6.52
N ILE A 41 5.49 -2.99 5.97
CA ILE A 41 4.69 -3.26 4.77
C ILE A 41 4.99 -2.19 3.73
N ASP A 42 5.56 -2.62 2.60
CA ASP A 42 5.74 -1.77 1.42
C ASP A 42 4.44 -1.76 0.60
N ILE A 43 3.88 -0.57 0.39
CA ILE A 43 2.59 -0.39 -0.27
C ILE A 43 2.72 0.63 -1.40
N ALA A 44 2.47 0.18 -2.62
CA ALA A 44 2.31 1.04 -3.78
C ALA A 44 0.83 1.38 -3.98
N ILE A 45 0.52 2.68 -4.04
CA ILE A 45 -0.83 3.17 -4.31
C ILE A 45 -0.83 3.91 -5.64
N PHE A 46 -1.40 3.29 -6.67
CA PHE A 46 -1.61 3.95 -7.94
C PHE A 46 -2.80 4.90 -7.83
N GLN A 47 -2.60 6.13 -8.30
CA GLN A 47 -3.59 7.19 -8.24
C GLN A 47 -3.54 8.16 -9.42
N ASP A 48 -4.65 8.87 -9.63
CA ASP A 48 -4.81 9.90 -10.66
C ASP A 48 -4.95 11.35 -10.13
N SER A 49 -4.98 11.55 -8.80
CA SER A 49 -5.10 12.85 -8.12
C SER A 49 -4.09 13.91 -8.56
N LYS A 50 -4.52 15.15 -8.81
CA LYS A 50 -3.62 16.28 -9.14
C LYS A 50 -2.77 16.78 -7.96
N GLU A 51 -2.96 16.20 -6.77
CA GLU A 51 -2.22 16.57 -5.55
C GLU A 51 -0.75 16.15 -5.62
N VAL A 52 0.10 16.89 -4.90
CA VAL A 52 1.54 16.61 -4.81
C VAL A 52 1.82 15.38 -3.93
N TYR A 53 2.92 14.68 -4.23
CA TYR A 53 3.33 13.44 -3.57
C TYR A 53 3.28 13.53 -2.03
N PHE A 54 3.89 14.57 -1.45
CA PHE A 54 3.95 14.74 0.00
C PHE A 54 2.57 14.76 0.66
N LYS A 55 1.60 15.46 0.05
CA LYS A 55 0.24 15.56 0.58
C LYS A 55 -0.50 14.24 0.50
N LEU A 56 -0.31 13.48 -0.59
CA LEU A 56 -0.87 12.13 -0.74
C LEU A 56 -0.25 11.15 0.28
N SER A 57 1.06 11.17 0.46
CA SER A 57 1.74 10.32 1.46
C SER A 57 1.21 10.59 2.87
N LEU A 58 1.03 11.86 3.25
CA LEU A 58 0.45 12.22 4.55
C LEU A 58 -1.01 11.78 4.68
N LYS A 59 -1.82 11.99 3.62
CA LYS A 59 -3.22 11.55 3.59
C LYS A 59 -3.33 10.04 3.82
N TYR A 60 -2.61 9.24 3.05
CA TYR A 60 -2.68 7.79 3.14
C TYR A 60 -2.15 7.26 4.47
N ARG A 61 -1.04 7.82 5.00
CA ARG A 61 -0.57 7.51 6.36
C ARG A 61 -1.61 7.80 7.43
N LYS A 62 -2.38 8.89 7.30
CA LYS A 62 -3.47 9.22 8.22
C LYS A 62 -4.60 8.19 8.15
N LEU A 63 -4.97 7.74 6.95
CA LEU A 63 -6.03 6.75 6.73
C LEU A 63 -5.64 5.37 7.28
N THR A 64 -4.38 4.98 7.14
CA THR A 64 -3.88 3.66 7.57
C THR A 64 -3.31 3.64 8.98
N ARG A 65 -3.48 4.72 9.76
CA ARG A 65 -2.86 4.87 11.08
C ARG A 65 -3.19 3.76 12.08
N GLN A 66 -4.39 3.18 12.00
CA GLN A 66 -4.75 2.04 12.86
C GLN A 66 -3.90 0.79 12.56
N ILE A 67 -3.46 0.62 11.32
CA ILE A 67 -2.60 -0.49 10.89
C ILE A 67 -1.14 -0.19 11.25
N ALA A 68 -0.71 1.07 11.15
CA ALA A 68 0.63 1.50 11.55
C ALA A 68 0.95 1.24 13.03
N ASN A 69 -0.07 1.12 13.89
CA ASN A 69 0.09 0.72 15.30
C ASN A 69 0.42 -0.78 15.47
N ILE A 70 0.21 -1.59 14.43
CA ILE A 70 0.47 -3.04 14.43
C ILE A 70 1.84 -3.30 13.80
N ILE A 71 2.10 -2.67 12.65
CA ILE A 71 3.33 -2.83 11.88
C ILE A 71 3.60 -1.54 11.08
N PRO A 72 4.86 -1.06 11.01
CA PRO A 72 5.24 0.08 10.18
C PRO A 72 4.79 -0.06 8.73
N LEU A 73 4.40 1.06 8.11
CA LEU A 73 3.94 1.12 6.73
C LEU A 73 4.81 2.07 5.94
N ASP A 74 5.39 1.60 4.83
CA ASP A 74 5.94 2.47 3.80
C ASP A 74 4.94 2.60 2.65
N ILE A 75 4.46 3.82 2.43
CA ILE A 75 3.40 4.11 1.47
C ILE A 75 3.97 4.98 0.37
N ILE A 76 3.91 4.47 -0.86
CA ILE A 76 4.45 5.09 -2.05
C ILE A 76 3.29 5.41 -3.01
N PRO A 77 2.79 6.67 -3.00
CA PRO A 77 1.88 7.15 -4.03
C PRO A 77 2.55 7.18 -5.40
N LEU A 78 1.94 6.52 -6.37
CA LEU A 78 2.42 6.44 -7.75
C LEU A 78 1.36 6.94 -8.71
N LYS A 79 1.82 7.53 -9.82
CA LYS A 79 0.95 7.80 -10.97
C LYS A 79 0.77 6.51 -11.77
N ASN A 80 -0.39 6.36 -12.41
CA ASN A 80 -0.68 5.17 -13.25
C ASN A 80 0.42 4.86 -14.29
N ASN A 81 1.17 5.87 -14.75
CA ASN A 81 2.26 5.71 -15.72
C ASN A 81 3.66 5.93 -15.13
N SER A 82 3.85 5.79 -13.81
CA SER A 82 5.17 5.94 -13.19
C SER A 82 6.14 4.87 -13.68
N LYS A 83 7.34 5.29 -14.07
CA LYS A 83 8.47 4.41 -14.40
C LYS A 83 9.55 4.60 -13.34
N GLY A 84 10.20 3.52 -12.90
CA GLY A 84 11.24 3.62 -11.88
C GLY A 84 11.77 2.27 -11.42
N MET A 85 12.85 2.32 -10.63
CA MET A 85 13.59 1.15 -10.14
C MET A 85 12.72 0.17 -9.33
N PHE A 86 11.69 0.68 -8.63
CA PHE A 86 10.78 -0.14 -7.83
C PHE A 86 9.67 -0.84 -8.63
N MET A 87 9.49 -0.52 -9.91
CA MET A 87 8.37 -1.07 -10.68
C MET A 87 8.47 -2.59 -10.88
N SER A 88 9.67 -3.14 -10.99
CA SER A 88 9.88 -4.59 -11.07
C SER A 88 9.42 -5.30 -9.80
N GLU A 89 9.74 -4.75 -8.63
CA GLU A 89 9.33 -5.31 -7.34
C GLU A 89 7.82 -5.15 -7.11
N ILE A 90 7.26 -4.00 -7.45
CA ILE A 90 5.82 -3.74 -7.35
C ILE A 90 5.03 -4.70 -8.26
N ASN A 91 5.51 -4.97 -9.47
CA ASN A 91 4.84 -5.89 -10.39
C ASN A 91 4.86 -7.35 -9.91
N LEU A 92 5.79 -7.72 -9.03
CA LEU A 92 5.82 -9.02 -8.36
C LEU A 92 5.02 -9.05 -7.06
N GLY A 93 4.48 -7.89 -6.66
CA GLY A 93 3.64 -7.74 -5.48
C GLY A 93 2.23 -8.31 -5.65
N GLU A 94 1.49 -8.29 -4.55
CA GLU A 94 0.11 -8.76 -4.48
C GLU A 94 -0.84 -7.56 -4.61
N THR A 95 -1.73 -7.62 -5.60
CA THR A 95 -2.79 -6.61 -5.76
C THR A 95 -3.93 -6.91 -4.78
N ILE A 96 -4.20 -5.98 -3.87
CA ILE A 96 -5.30 -6.10 -2.90
C ILE A 96 -6.55 -5.29 -3.29
N TYR A 97 -6.40 -4.38 -4.27
CA TYR A 97 -7.49 -3.57 -4.83
C TYR A 97 -7.14 -3.10 -6.23
N GLU A 98 -8.12 -3.10 -7.14
CA GLU A 98 -8.06 -2.52 -8.48
C GLU A 98 -9.47 -2.08 -8.89
N ARG A 99 -9.58 -0.93 -9.59
CA ARG A 99 -10.84 -0.37 -10.10
C ARG A 99 -10.93 -0.48 -11.61
#